data_AF-A0A7N5KLV8-F1
#
_entry.id   AF-A0A7N5KLV8-F1
#
_cell.length_a   1.000
_cell.length_b   1.000
_cell.length_c   1.000
_cell.angle_alpha   90.00
_cell.angle_beta   90.00
_cell.angle_gamma   90.00
#
_symmetry.space_group_name_H-M   'P 1'
#
loop_
_entity.id
_entity.type
_entity.pdbx_description
1 polymer ?
#
loop_
_entity_poly.entity_id
_entity_poly.type
_entity_poly.pdbx_seq_one_letter_code
_entity_poly.pdbx_strand_id
1 'polypeptide(L)'
;MMPQLQFKDAFWCRDFTAHTGYEALLQRLLDGRKMCKDVEELLRQRAQAEERYGKELMQIARKAGGQTEINSLRASFDSLKQQMESVGSSHIQLALALREELRSLEEFRERQKEQRKKYEAVMDRVQKSKLSLYKKAMDSKKSYEQKCRDADDAEQAFERISTNGPQKQVEKSQNKARQCKDSAVEAERVYRQNIEQLEKVRGEWEQEHRTTCEAFQLQEFDRLTILRNAMWVHCNQLSLQCVKDDELYEEVRVTLEGCSVEADIDGFIQAKSTGTEPPAPVPYQNYYDREVTPASGSPGVQPSCGMIKRFSGLLHGSPKTTSLAASAETLTPTPEHNEVVYSTIAVKEAPGPPTLPAQGYRVLYDYTAQLFPGPATSAQRIQPLRRNQDVCLLPILACEAAAQAQNETAASKWAHRPRHPHRLLRTTGRTWLCNCARRSPARGQREEGAPAPPQAVLVVYVPDEQRFSALAARRVTNKSF
;
A
#
# COMPACT_ATOMS: atom_id res chain seq x y z
N MET A 1 29.38 10.52 -20.21
CA MET A 1 28.82 10.02 -18.93
C MET A 1 29.34 10.88 -17.81
N MET A 2 28.47 11.49 -17.00
CA MET A 2 28.91 12.17 -15.78
C MET A 2 29.38 11.11 -14.77
N PRO A 3 30.51 11.33 -14.06
CA PRO A 3 31.01 10.37 -13.07
C PRO A 3 30.01 10.20 -11.93
N GLN A 4 29.87 8.96 -11.45
CA GLN A 4 28.96 8.62 -10.36
C GLN A 4 29.51 9.20 -9.04
N LEU A 5 28.68 9.99 -8.35
CA LEU A 5 29.05 10.58 -7.06
C LEU A 5 29.15 9.51 -5.97
N GLN A 6 30.20 9.57 -5.15
CA GLN A 6 30.43 8.65 -4.04
C GLN A 6 30.46 9.39 -2.70
N PHE A 7 29.97 8.74 -1.64
CA PHE A 7 29.99 9.32 -0.30
C PHE A 7 31.42 9.61 0.18
N LYS A 8 32.35 8.72 -0.15
CA LYS A 8 33.75 8.84 0.25
C LYS A 8 34.46 10.06 -0.35
N ASP A 9 33.92 10.66 -1.41
CA ASP A 9 34.52 11.81 -2.10
C ASP A 9 33.90 13.14 -1.66
N ALA A 10 32.70 13.11 -1.06
CA ALA A 10 31.89 14.31 -0.80
C ALA A 10 31.69 14.64 0.69
N PHE A 11 31.82 13.66 1.59
CA PHE A 11 31.48 13.83 3.02
C PHE A 11 32.74 14.01 3.88
N TRP A 12 33.57 15.00 3.53
CA TRP A 12 34.75 15.40 4.29
C TRP A 12 34.50 16.65 5.15
N CYS A 13 35.28 16.81 6.23
CA CYS A 13 35.29 18.02 7.06
C CYS A 13 36.62 18.74 6.92
N ARG A 14 36.59 20.07 6.73
CA ARG A 14 37.82 20.90 6.71
C ARG A 14 38.44 21.07 8.09
N ASP A 15 37.62 21.15 9.12
CA ASP A 15 38.09 21.23 10.51
C ASP A 15 38.54 19.84 10.98
N PHE A 16 39.79 19.75 11.42
CA PHE A 16 40.41 18.52 11.91
C PHE A 16 39.63 17.91 13.08
N THR A 17 39.05 18.75 13.93
CA THR A 17 38.32 18.32 15.13
C THR A 17 36.86 17.97 14.87
N ALA A 18 36.31 18.40 13.73
CA ALA A 18 34.93 18.12 13.35
C ALA A 18 34.76 16.72 12.74
N HIS A 19 33.51 16.23 12.79
CA HIS A 19 33.10 14.94 12.22
C HIS A 19 31.75 15.02 11.49
N THR A 20 31.34 16.22 11.07
CA THR A 20 30.00 16.52 10.54
C THR A 20 29.62 15.74 9.28
N GLY A 21 30.59 15.38 8.42
CA GLY A 21 30.35 14.58 7.23
C GLY A 21 29.84 13.18 7.57
N TYR A 22 30.47 12.53 8.55
CA TYR A 22 30.02 11.25 9.09
C TYR A 22 28.67 11.37 9.79
N GLU A 23 28.47 12.41 10.61
CA GLU A 23 27.20 12.64 11.33
C GLU A 23 26.01 12.80 10.35
N ALA A 24 26.21 13.51 9.25
CA ALA A 24 25.21 13.66 8.20
C ALA A 24 24.83 12.32 7.56
N LEU A 25 25.82 11.46 7.27
CA LEU A 25 25.57 10.13 6.73
C LEU A 25 24.88 9.21 7.74
N LEU A 26 25.32 9.24 9.01
CA LEU A 26 24.70 8.47 10.08
C LEU A 26 23.23 8.86 10.26
N GLN A 27 22.93 10.15 10.25
CA GLN A 27 21.57 10.66 10.32
C GLN A 27 20.73 10.16 9.13
N ARG A 28 21.29 10.18 7.92
CA ARG A 28 20.60 9.68 6.72
C ARG A 28 20.19 8.21 6.86
N LEU A 29 21.05 7.36 7.42
CA LEU A 29 20.76 5.95 7.67
C LEU A 29 19.71 5.76 8.78
N LEU A 30 19.71 6.62 9.81
CA LEU A 30 18.68 6.62 10.85
C LEU A 30 17.31 6.98 10.28
N ASP A 31 17.24 8.00 9.43
CA ASP A 31 16.03 8.40 8.72
C ASP A 31 15.56 7.30 7.76
N GLY A 32 16.51 6.67 7.06
CA GLY A 32 16.24 5.51 6.20
C GLY A 32 15.59 4.35 6.97
N ARG A 33 16.09 4.06 8.19
CA ARG A 33 15.49 3.04 9.07
C ARG A 33 14.08 3.42 9.53
N LYS A 34 13.84 4.69 9.83
CA LYS A 34 12.50 5.18 10.17
C LYS A 34 11.53 4.96 9.01
N MET A 35 11.94 5.27 7.77
CA MET A 35 11.14 5.02 6.58
C MET A 35 10.77 3.54 6.42
N CYS A 36 11.70 2.60 6.69
CA CYS A 36 11.35 1.17 6.67
C CYS A 36 10.23 0.85 7.67
N LYS A 37 10.29 1.41 8.89
CA LYS A 37 9.26 1.23 9.90
C LYS A 37 7.90 1.81 9.49
N ASP A 38 7.90 2.94 8.78
CA ASP A 38 6.67 3.56 8.27
C ASP A 38 6.02 2.66 7.19
N VAL A 39 6.81 2.06 6.29
CA VAL A 39 6.33 1.09 5.28
C VAL A 39 5.81 -0.19 5.94
N GLU A 40 6.51 -0.70 6.96
CA GLU A 40 6.04 -1.85 7.74
C GLU A 40 4.67 -1.60 8.38
N GLU A 41 4.46 -0.42 8.97
CA GLU A 41 3.16 -0.07 9.56
C GLU A 41 2.06 0.02 8.51
N LEU A 42 2.35 0.57 7.34
CA LEU A 42 1.42 0.59 6.22
C LEU A 42 1.01 -0.83 5.80
N LEU A 43 1.97 -1.73 5.59
CA LEU A 43 1.69 -3.11 5.20
C LEU A 43 0.92 -3.87 6.30
N ARG A 44 1.25 -3.63 7.57
CA ARG A 44 0.57 -4.22 8.73
C ARG A 44 -0.91 -3.81 8.78
N GLN A 45 -1.20 -2.52 8.62
CA GLN A 45 -2.57 -2.01 8.59
C GLN A 45 -3.34 -2.55 7.38
N ARG A 46 -2.69 -2.59 6.21
CA ARG A 46 -3.29 -3.15 5.00
C ARG A 46 -3.65 -4.64 5.17
N ALA A 47 -2.72 -5.46 5.67
CA ALA A 47 -2.98 -6.87 5.94
C ALA A 47 -4.13 -7.08 6.93
N GLN A 48 -4.24 -6.24 7.97
CA GLN A 48 -5.36 -6.30 8.93
C GLN A 48 -6.70 -5.92 8.30
N ALA A 49 -6.72 -4.98 7.35
CA ALA A 49 -7.92 -4.62 6.62
C ALA A 49 -8.37 -5.76 5.71
N GLU A 50 -7.46 -6.33 4.92
CA GLU A 50 -7.75 -7.47 4.02
C GLU A 50 -8.27 -8.69 4.79
N GLU A 51 -7.65 -9.04 5.92
CA GLU A 51 -8.11 -10.16 6.75
C GLU A 51 -9.51 -9.93 7.30
N ARG A 52 -9.81 -8.71 7.77
CA ARG A 52 -11.15 -8.37 8.28
C ARG A 52 -12.19 -8.46 7.17
N TYR A 53 -11.88 -7.91 6.00
CA TYR A 53 -12.76 -7.95 4.84
C TYR A 53 -13.07 -9.40 4.42
N GLY A 54 -12.04 -10.23 4.26
CA GLY A 54 -12.22 -11.62 3.87
C GLY A 54 -13.04 -12.42 4.89
N LYS A 55 -12.82 -12.22 6.20
CA LYS A 55 -13.62 -12.86 7.26
C LYS A 55 -15.09 -12.45 7.24
N GLU A 56 -15.37 -11.16 7.03
CA GLU A 56 -16.75 -10.67 6.94
C GLU A 56 -17.46 -11.21 5.70
N LEU A 57 -16.79 -11.28 4.55
CA LEU A 57 -17.36 -11.89 3.33
C LEU A 57 -17.77 -13.36 3.56
N MET A 58 -16.87 -14.16 4.14
CA MET A 58 -17.18 -15.56 4.47
C MET A 58 -18.35 -15.66 5.46
N GLN A 59 -18.42 -14.75 6.44
CA GLN A 59 -19.51 -14.72 7.40
C GLN A 59 -20.86 -14.39 6.73
N ILE A 60 -20.87 -13.42 5.81
CA ILE A 60 -22.06 -13.02 5.05
C ILE A 60 -22.56 -14.20 4.22
N ALA A 61 -21.68 -14.84 3.45
CA ALA A 61 -22.04 -15.97 2.60
C ALA A 61 -22.63 -17.15 3.39
N ARG A 62 -22.05 -17.48 4.56
CA ARG A 62 -22.54 -18.56 5.44
C ARG A 62 -23.86 -18.26 6.13
N LYS A 63 -24.12 -16.99 6.44
CA LYS A 63 -25.37 -16.55 7.07
C LYS A 63 -26.48 -16.28 6.05
N ALA A 64 -26.14 -16.19 4.76
CA ALA A 64 -27.12 -15.98 3.72
C ALA A 64 -28.12 -17.15 3.67
N GLY A 65 -29.40 -16.82 3.58
CA GLY A 65 -30.50 -17.78 3.51
C GLY A 65 -30.57 -18.50 2.17
N GLY A 66 -31.76 -18.50 1.56
CA GLY A 66 -32.00 -19.11 0.25
C GLY A 66 -32.42 -20.58 0.28
N GLN A 67 -32.59 -21.16 1.47
CA GLN A 67 -32.83 -22.60 1.61
C GLN A 67 -34.23 -23.03 1.16
N THR A 68 -35.15 -22.07 1.06
CA THR A 68 -36.50 -22.22 0.55
C THR A 68 -36.57 -22.19 -0.98
N GLU A 69 -35.56 -21.63 -1.63
CA GLU A 69 -35.53 -21.54 -3.09
C GLU A 69 -35.20 -22.89 -3.71
N ILE A 70 -35.72 -23.15 -4.91
CA ILE A 70 -35.61 -24.43 -5.62
C ILE A 70 -35.00 -24.28 -7.02
N ASN A 71 -34.72 -25.43 -7.65
CA ASN A 71 -34.35 -25.55 -9.06
C ASN A 71 -33.15 -24.66 -9.49
N SER A 72 -33.17 -24.10 -10.70
CA SER A 72 -32.02 -23.44 -11.31
C SER A 72 -31.68 -22.09 -10.66
N LEU A 73 -32.68 -21.35 -10.17
CA LEU A 73 -32.44 -20.14 -9.39
C LEU A 73 -31.74 -20.44 -8.06
N ARG A 74 -32.12 -21.55 -7.39
CA ARG A 74 -31.43 -22.00 -6.19
C ARG A 74 -29.96 -22.31 -6.45
N ALA A 75 -29.67 -23.04 -7.51
CA ALA A 75 -28.29 -23.35 -7.91
C ALA A 75 -27.47 -22.07 -8.15
N SER A 76 -28.07 -21.08 -8.81
CA SER A 76 -27.43 -19.77 -9.07
C SER A 76 -27.13 -19.01 -7.77
N PHE A 77 -28.07 -18.99 -6.82
CA PHE A 77 -27.87 -18.36 -5.53
C PHE A 77 -26.82 -19.07 -4.66
N ASP A 78 -26.78 -20.40 -4.71
CA ASP A 78 -25.75 -21.18 -4.03
C ASP A 78 -24.36 -20.95 -4.65
N SER A 79 -24.26 -20.81 -5.98
CA SER A 79 -23.03 -20.42 -6.68
C SER A 79 -22.53 -19.03 -6.23
N LEU A 80 -23.42 -18.03 -6.13
CA LEU A 80 -23.05 -16.71 -5.62
C LEU A 80 -22.48 -16.77 -4.19
N LYS A 81 -23.11 -17.52 -3.29
CA LYS A 81 -22.60 -17.72 -1.91
C LYS A 81 -21.22 -18.39 -1.93
N GLN A 82 -21.05 -19.43 -2.73
CA GLN A 82 -19.78 -20.15 -2.84
C GLN A 82 -18.65 -19.27 -3.35
N GLN A 83 -18.90 -18.44 -4.37
CA GLN A 83 -17.89 -17.53 -4.90
C GLN A 83 -17.58 -16.40 -3.93
N MET A 84 -18.56 -15.90 -3.18
CA MET A 84 -18.32 -14.94 -2.09
C MET A 84 -17.44 -15.54 -0.98
N GLU A 85 -17.60 -16.81 -0.62
CA GLU A 85 -16.67 -17.49 0.31
C GLU A 85 -15.26 -17.62 -0.30
N SER A 86 -15.16 -17.89 -1.60
CA SER A 86 -13.89 -18.05 -2.31
C SER A 86 -13.11 -16.72 -2.39
N VAL A 87 -13.79 -15.62 -2.72
CA VAL A 87 -13.25 -14.24 -2.64
C VAL A 87 -12.78 -13.95 -1.21
N GLY A 88 -13.64 -14.20 -0.21
CA GLY A 88 -13.28 -14.00 1.19
C GLY A 88 -12.02 -14.78 1.61
N SER A 89 -11.88 -16.03 1.16
CA SER A 89 -10.69 -16.85 1.39
C SER A 89 -9.45 -16.28 0.69
N SER A 90 -9.58 -15.80 -0.55
CA SER A 90 -8.47 -15.16 -1.29
C SER A 90 -7.95 -13.90 -0.58
N HIS A 91 -8.84 -13.04 -0.08
CA HIS A 91 -8.42 -11.86 0.71
C HIS A 91 -7.70 -12.22 2.01
N ILE A 92 -8.10 -13.31 2.68
CA ILE A 92 -7.36 -13.83 3.85
C ILE A 92 -5.97 -14.32 3.44
N GLN A 93 -5.84 -15.01 2.29
CA GLN A 93 -4.54 -15.44 1.78
C GLN A 93 -3.65 -14.25 1.39
N LEU A 94 -4.21 -13.21 0.78
CA LEU A 94 -3.49 -11.96 0.51
C LEU A 94 -2.97 -11.34 1.80
N ALA A 95 -3.79 -11.27 2.86
CA ALA A 95 -3.34 -10.77 4.15
C ALA A 95 -2.16 -11.57 4.74
N LEU A 96 -2.12 -12.89 4.52
CA LEU A 96 -0.99 -13.73 4.93
C LEU A 96 0.27 -13.44 4.10
N ALA A 97 0.14 -13.27 2.78
CA ALA A 97 1.26 -12.90 1.91
C ALA A 97 1.87 -11.55 2.32
N LEU A 98 1.02 -10.55 2.61
CA LEU A 98 1.45 -9.24 3.10
C LEU A 98 2.20 -9.32 4.44
N ARG A 99 1.82 -10.24 5.33
CA ARG A 99 2.52 -10.48 6.60
C ARG A 99 3.91 -11.09 6.41
N GLU A 100 4.07 -11.91 5.38
CA GLU A 100 5.37 -12.49 5.04
C GLU A 100 6.32 -11.43 4.46
N GLU A 101 5.81 -10.53 3.61
CA GLU A 101 6.60 -9.37 3.15
C GLU A 101 7.01 -8.45 4.30
N LEU A 102 6.08 -8.19 5.22
CA LEU A 102 6.34 -7.43 6.44
C LEU A 102 7.49 -8.06 7.25
N ARG A 103 7.47 -9.38 7.44
CA ARG A 103 8.52 -10.12 8.15
C ARG A 103 9.88 -9.96 7.47
N SER A 104 9.93 -10.10 6.14
CA SER A 104 11.16 -9.89 5.37
C SER A 104 11.74 -8.49 5.55
N LEU A 105 10.87 -7.47 5.57
CA LEU A 105 11.26 -6.07 5.75
C LEU A 105 11.77 -5.80 7.17
N GLU A 106 11.14 -6.38 8.19
CA GLU A 106 11.58 -6.31 9.60
C GLU A 106 12.97 -6.94 9.78
N GLU A 107 13.19 -8.12 9.19
CA GLU A 107 14.49 -8.82 9.20
C GLU A 107 15.58 -8.00 8.50
N PHE A 108 15.27 -7.38 7.35
CA PHE A 108 16.20 -6.47 6.67
C PHE A 108 16.56 -5.27 7.55
N ARG A 109 15.56 -4.62 8.15
CA ARG A 109 15.75 -3.44 9.00
C ARG A 109 16.66 -3.73 10.21
N GLU A 110 16.47 -4.87 10.87
CA GLU A 110 17.31 -5.23 12.02
C GLU A 110 18.72 -5.64 11.58
N ARG A 111 18.90 -6.32 10.44
CA ARG A 111 20.22 -6.59 9.86
C ARG A 111 20.98 -5.29 9.53
N GLN A 112 20.32 -4.33 8.90
CA GLN A 112 20.92 -3.04 8.55
C GLN A 112 21.35 -2.26 9.81
N LYS A 113 20.52 -2.25 10.85
CA LYS A 113 20.84 -1.64 12.15
C LYS A 113 22.08 -2.26 12.79
N GLU A 114 22.19 -3.59 12.80
CA GLU A 114 23.33 -4.28 13.40
C GLU A 114 24.63 -3.98 12.64
N GLN A 115 24.59 -3.97 11.31
CA GLN A 115 25.75 -3.60 10.49
C GLN A 115 26.17 -2.15 10.72
N ARG A 116 25.23 -1.20 10.72
CA ARG A 116 25.52 0.21 11.00
C ARG A 116 26.20 0.41 12.36
N LYS A 117 25.72 -0.26 13.41
CA LYS A 117 26.30 -0.17 14.77
C LYS A 117 27.78 -0.59 14.82
N LYS A 118 28.19 -1.55 14.00
CA LYS A 118 29.60 -1.98 13.93
C LYS A 118 30.49 -0.86 13.41
N TYR A 119 30.11 -0.22 12.31
CA TYR A 119 30.84 0.93 11.77
C TYR A 119 30.81 2.13 12.72
N GLU A 120 29.68 2.36 13.39
CA GLU A 120 29.54 3.44 14.39
C GLU A 120 30.54 3.27 15.54
N ALA A 121 30.66 2.06 16.09
CA ALA A 121 31.63 1.76 17.15
C ALA A 121 33.10 1.94 16.70
N VAL A 122 33.43 1.54 15.48
CA VAL A 122 34.78 1.69 14.93
C VAL A 122 35.10 3.16 14.68
N MET A 123 34.20 3.90 14.04
CA MET A 123 34.34 5.34 13.77
C MET A 123 34.49 6.16 15.05
N ASP A 124 33.70 5.88 16.07
CA ASP A 124 33.83 6.52 17.39
C ASP A 124 35.20 6.29 18.02
N ARG A 125 35.74 5.06 17.91
CA ARG A 125 37.06 4.71 18.43
C ARG A 125 38.16 5.48 17.71
N VAL A 126 38.17 5.47 16.38
CA VAL A 126 39.21 6.15 15.59
C VAL A 126 39.13 7.67 15.72
N GLN A 127 37.92 8.24 15.79
CA GLN A 127 37.74 9.68 16.00
C GLN A 127 38.23 10.11 17.39
N LYS A 128 37.92 9.35 18.46
CA LYS A 128 38.45 9.63 19.81
C LYS A 128 39.97 9.57 19.86
N SER A 129 40.57 8.57 19.21
CA SER A 129 42.04 8.45 19.10
C SER A 129 42.66 9.67 18.40
N LYS A 130 42.08 10.07 17.25
CA LYS A 130 42.50 11.24 16.46
C LYS A 130 42.48 12.52 17.29
N LEU A 131 41.38 12.78 18.00
CA LEU A 131 41.23 13.98 18.84
C LEU A 131 42.19 13.99 20.04
N SER A 132 42.42 12.83 20.66
CA SER A 132 43.34 12.68 21.78
C SER A 132 44.79 13.02 21.39
N LEU A 133 45.28 12.44 20.28
CA LEU A 133 46.63 12.72 19.79
C LEU A 133 46.76 14.14 19.25
N TYR A 134 45.71 14.69 18.65
CA TYR A 134 45.70 16.09 18.23
C TYR A 134 45.91 17.03 19.42
N LYS A 135 45.16 16.82 20.51
CA LYS A 135 45.35 17.59 21.75
C LYS A 135 46.77 17.46 22.28
N LYS A 136 47.30 16.24 22.37
CA LYS A 136 48.67 15.97 22.83
C LYS A 136 49.72 16.70 21.97
N ALA A 137 49.56 16.67 20.64
CA ALA A 137 50.44 17.37 19.72
C ALA A 137 50.38 18.89 19.92
N MET A 138 49.19 19.46 20.06
CA MET A 138 49.00 20.89 20.31
C MET A 138 49.57 21.34 21.66
N ASP A 139 49.44 20.52 22.70
CA ASP A 139 50.02 20.81 24.02
C ASP A 139 51.56 20.75 23.97
N SER A 140 52.14 19.76 23.27
CA SER A 140 53.58 19.71 23.07
C SER A 140 54.12 20.86 22.21
N LYS A 141 53.35 21.33 21.22
CA LYS A 141 53.67 22.53 20.43
C LYS A 141 53.80 23.76 21.33
N LYS A 142 52.78 24.01 22.18
CA LYS A 142 52.79 25.13 23.13
C LYS A 142 53.97 25.05 24.11
N SER A 143 54.28 23.84 24.60
CA SER A 143 55.43 23.60 25.48
C SER A 143 56.76 23.91 24.77
N TYR A 144 56.94 23.42 23.55
CA TYR A 144 58.11 23.72 22.72
C TYR A 144 58.27 25.22 22.49
N GLU A 145 57.21 25.91 22.05
CA GLU A 145 57.21 27.36 21.85
C GLU A 145 57.59 28.12 23.13
N GLN A 146 57.13 27.66 24.30
CA GLN A 146 57.52 28.25 25.58
C GLN A 146 59.01 28.01 25.89
N LYS A 147 59.52 26.80 25.64
CA LYS A 147 60.94 26.48 25.87
C LYS A 147 61.88 27.23 24.94
N CYS A 148 61.46 27.53 23.71
CA CYS A 148 62.19 28.42 22.82
C CYS A 148 62.28 29.84 23.41
N ARG A 149 61.16 30.41 23.87
CA ARG A 149 61.16 31.73 24.52
C ARG A 149 62.05 31.77 25.76
N ASP A 150 61.97 30.74 26.62
CA ASP A 150 62.83 30.63 27.81
C ASP A 150 64.33 30.55 27.45
N ALA A 151 64.66 29.94 26.31
CA ALA A 151 66.03 29.85 25.80
C ALA A 151 66.52 31.20 25.24
N ASP A 152 65.70 31.87 24.41
CA ASP A 152 66.00 33.19 23.86
C ASP A 152 66.22 34.23 24.97
N ASP A 153 65.37 34.22 26.00
CA ASP A 153 65.49 35.11 27.16
C ASP A 153 66.76 34.83 27.97
N ALA A 154 67.13 33.55 28.13
CA ALA A 154 68.34 33.15 28.84
C ALA A 154 69.62 33.49 28.05
N GLU A 155 69.58 33.39 26.72
CA GLU A 155 70.67 33.76 25.82
C GLU A 155 70.88 35.29 25.82
N GLN A 156 69.81 36.08 25.69
CA GLN A 156 69.88 37.54 25.85
C GLN A 156 70.40 37.96 27.24
N ALA A 157 70.00 37.28 28.30
CA ALA A 157 70.49 37.56 29.65
C ALA A 157 71.99 37.25 29.77
N PHE A 158 72.45 36.15 29.17
CA PHE A 158 73.87 35.82 29.10
C PHE A 158 74.66 36.88 28.32
N GLU A 159 74.20 37.32 27.15
CA GLU A 159 74.87 38.36 26.35
C GLU A 159 75.06 39.66 27.16
N ARG A 160 74.02 40.12 27.86
CA ARG A 160 74.09 41.32 28.71
C ARG A 160 75.11 41.18 29.84
N ILE A 161 75.15 40.02 30.50
CA ILE A 161 76.07 39.75 31.62
C ILE A 161 77.50 39.51 31.11
N SER A 162 77.67 38.94 29.92
CA SER A 162 78.98 38.62 29.33
C SER A 162 79.80 39.87 28.98
N THR A 163 79.17 41.01 28.72
CA THR A 163 79.88 42.24 28.36
C THR A 163 80.64 42.89 29.52
N ASN A 164 80.14 42.82 30.78
CA ASN A 164 80.72 43.55 31.93
C ASN A 164 80.53 42.84 33.30
N GLY A 165 80.09 41.58 33.33
CA GLY A 165 79.73 40.87 34.55
C GLY A 165 80.91 40.17 35.26
N PRO A 166 80.80 39.88 36.58
CA PRO A 166 81.79 39.07 37.29
C PRO A 166 81.92 37.68 36.65
N GLN A 167 83.14 37.16 36.50
CA GLN A 167 83.43 35.86 35.86
C GLN A 167 82.50 34.72 36.32
N LYS A 168 82.27 34.62 37.64
CA LYS A 168 81.39 33.60 38.25
C LYS A 168 79.90 33.75 37.86
N GLN A 169 79.43 34.98 37.61
CA GLN A 169 78.07 35.23 37.10
C GLN A 169 77.96 34.96 35.60
N VAL A 170 79.01 35.24 34.83
CA VAL A 170 79.09 34.91 33.40
C VAL A 170 78.98 33.39 33.21
N GLU A 171 79.77 32.60 33.92
CA GLU A 171 79.70 31.13 33.87
C GLU A 171 78.32 30.59 34.27
N LYS A 172 77.70 31.15 35.32
CA LYS A 172 76.36 30.73 35.77
C LYS A 172 75.28 31.04 34.73
N SER A 173 75.33 32.21 34.12
CA SER A 173 74.37 32.61 33.08
C SER A 173 74.58 31.83 31.78
N GLN A 174 75.83 31.53 31.41
CA GLN A 174 76.17 30.65 30.30
C GLN A 174 75.59 29.23 30.49
N ASN A 175 75.77 28.65 31.68
CA ASN A 175 75.23 27.32 31.99
C ASN A 175 73.70 27.31 31.95
N LYS A 176 73.04 28.38 32.40
CA LYS A 176 71.58 28.52 32.32
C LYS A 176 71.09 28.64 30.87
N ALA A 177 71.76 29.44 30.03
CA ALA A 177 71.42 29.56 28.61
C ALA A 177 71.56 28.21 27.89
N ARG A 178 72.65 27.48 28.14
CA ARG A 178 72.84 26.13 27.62
C ARG A 178 71.75 25.16 28.08
N GLN A 179 71.39 25.17 29.37
CA GLN A 179 70.34 24.31 29.92
C GLN A 179 68.96 24.60 29.29
N CYS A 180 68.60 25.87 29.11
CA CYS A 180 67.35 26.24 28.46
C CYS A 180 67.34 25.79 26.99
N LYS A 181 68.48 25.92 26.28
CA LYS A 181 68.64 25.44 24.91
C LYS A 181 68.49 23.93 24.80
N ASP A 182 69.14 23.16 25.66
CA ASP A 182 69.01 21.70 25.71
C ASP A 182 67.55 21.30 26.02
N SER A 183 66.87 22.03 26.90
CA SER A 183 65.44 21.81 27.21
C SER A 183 64.52 22.11 26.02
N ALA A 184 64.84 23.13 25.21
CA ALA A 184 64.10 23.45 24.00
C ALA A 184 64.28 22.36 22.92
N VAL A 185 65.50 21.84 22.75
CA VAL A 185 65.80 20.72 21.84
C VAL A 185 65.03 19.46 22.24
N GLU A 186 64.97 19.13 23.53
CA GLU A 186 64.20 17.98 24.00
C GLU A 186 62.68 18.19 23.80
N ALA A 187 62.17 19.40 24.05
CA ALA A 187 60.78 19.72 23.78
C ALA A 187 60.44 19.64 22.28
N GLU A 188 61.36 20.03 21.40
CA GLU A 188 61.24 19.86 19.94
C GLU A 188 61.13 18.39 19.56
N ARG A 189 62.01 17.55 20.12
CA ARG A 189 62.01 16.10 19.88
C ARG A 189 60.67 15.47 20.26
N VAL A 190 60.12 15.84 21.42
CA VAL A 190 58.79 15.38 21.87
C VAL A 190 57.68 15.89 20.96
N TYR A 191 57.72 17.16 20.56
CA TYR A 191 56.72 17.71 19.64
C TYR A 191 56.73 17.00 18.28
N ARG A 192 57.92 16.80 17.70
CA ARG A 192 58.11 16.07 16.43
C ARG A 192 57.55 14.65 16.52
N GLN A 193 57.88 13.93 17.60
CA GLN A 193 57.36 12.59 17.83
C GLN A 193 55.82 12.56 17.94
N ASN A 194 55.20 13.54 18.62
CA ASN A 194 53.75 13.61 18.72
C ASN A 194 53.08 13.96 17.37
N ILE A 195 53.72 14.75 16.51
CA ILE A 195 53.24 15.04 15.15
C ILE A 195 53.30 13.78 14.28
N GLU A 196 54.38 13.00 14.35
CA GLU A 196 54.49 11.72 13.63
C GLU A 196 53.41 10.72 14.06
N GLN A 197 53.10 10.66 15.37
CA GLN A 197 52.00 9.85 15.89
C GLN A 197 50.63 10.34 15.41
N LEU A 198 50.42 11.66 15.38
CA LEU A 198 49.18 12.26 14.88
C LEU A 198 48.98 11.98 13.39
N GLU A 199 50.03 12.07 12.58
CA GLU A 199 50.02 11.76 11.15
C GLU A 199 49.53 10.33 10.90
N LYS A 200 50.09 9.37 11.64
CA LYS A 200 49.71 7.97 11.55
C LYS A 200 48.22 7.77 11.84
N VAL A 201 47.72 8.33 12.94
CA VAL A 201 46.31 8.18 13.31
C VAL A 201 45.38 8.97 12.39
N ARG A 202 45.83 10.08 11.79
CA ARG A 202 45.07 10.76 10.73
C ARG A 202 44.89 9.85 9.52
N GLY A 203 45.95 9.19 9.07
CA GLY A 203 45.88 8.23 7.95
C GLY A 203 44.96 7.05 8.24
N GLU A 204 45.04 6.47 9.44
CA GLU A 204 44.12 5.42 9.90
C GLU A 204 42.66 5.89 9.90
N TRP A 205 42.40 7.10 10.40
CA TRP A 205 41.06 7.70 10.40
C TRP A 205 40.54 7.96 8.98
N GLU A 206 41.36 8.50 8.08
CA GLU A 206 40.97 8.77 6.69
C GLU A 206 40.59 7.47 5.96
N GLN A 207 41.37 6.40 6.16
CA GLN A 207 41.07 5.11 5.57
C GLN A 207 39.76 4.53 6.12
N GLU A 208 39.56 4.56 7.43
CA GLU A 208 38.33 4.06 8.06
C GLU A 208 37.10 4.88 7.65
N HIS A 209 37.24 6.20 7.52
CA HIS A 209 36.19 7.10 7.04
C HIS A 209 35.75 6.75 5.62
N ARG A 210 36.70 6.49 4.71
CA ARG A 210 36.40 6.06 3.34
C ARG A 210 35.66 4.73 3.32
N THR A 211 36.15 3.73 4.05
CA THR A 211 35.51 2.42 4.18
C THR A 211 34.09 2.54 4.71
N THR A 212 33.88 3.36 5.75
CA THR A 212 32.55 3.59 6.33
C THR A 212 31.62 4.29 5.35
N CYS A 213 32.12 5.29 4.60
CA CYS A 213 31.32 5.96 3.56
C CYS A 213 30.85 5.00 2.47
N GLU A 214 31.73 4.12 2.00
CA GLU A 214 31.40 3.09 0.99
C GLU A 214 30.35 2.12 1.54
N ALA A 215 30.53 1.64 2.78
CA ALA A 215 29.57 0.77 3.44
C ALA A 215 28.20 1.43 3.63
N PHE A 216 28.16 2.70 4.04
CA PHE A 216 26.90 3.44 4.21
C PHE A 216 26.21 3.72 2.88
N GLN A 217 26.98 4.00 1.82
CA GLN A 217 26.43 4.16 0.48
C GLN A 217 25.79 2.86 -0.03
N LEU A 218 26.44 1.71 0.19
CA LEU A 218 25.89 0.40 -0.14
C LEU A 218 24.62 0.11 0.67
N GLN A 219 24.61 0.40 1.97
CA GLN A 219 23.42 0.23 2.80
C GLN A 219 22.23 1.08 2.32
N GLU A 220 22.46 2.31 1.86
CA GLU A 220 21.41 3.14 1.26
C GLU A 220 20.95 2.62 -0.10
N PHE A 221 21.87 2.15 -0.94
CA PHE A 221 21.53 1.51 -2.20
C PHE A 221 20.63 0.29 -2.01
N ASP A 222 20.99 -0.59 -1.07
CA ASP A 222 20.20 -1.78 -0.73
C ASP A 222 18.83 -1.38 -0.20
N ARG A 223 18.77 -0.40 0.70
CA ARG A 223 17.50 0.10 1.26
C ARG A 223 16.56 0.63 0.18
N LEU A 224 17.08 1.45 -0.73
CA LEU A 224 16.30 2.00 -1.83
C LEU A 224 15.77 0.90 -2.75
N THR A 225 16.63 -0.06 -3.09
CA THR A 225 16.28 -1.19 -3.95
C THR A 225 15.21 -2.07 -3.31
N ILE A 226 15.41 -2.46 -2.05
CA ILE A 226 14.48 -3.33 -1.31
C ILE A 226 13.13 -2.66 -1.13
N LEU A 227 13.08 -1.41 -0.69
CA LEU A 227 11.80 -0.71 -0.51
C LEU A 227 11.07 -0.52 -1.83
N ARG A 228 11.76 -0.13 -2.90
CA ARG A 228 11.16 -0.02 -4.23
C ARG A 228 10.56 -1.36 -4.67
N ASN A 229 11.32 -2.45 -4.53
CA ASN A 229 10.87 -3.77 -4.94
C ASN A 229 9.70 -4.26 -4.07
N ALA A 230 9.72 -4.01 -2.75
CA ALA A 230 8.62 -4.36 -1.86
C ALA A 230 7.33 -3.62 -2.25
N MET A 231 7.40 -2.31 -2.51
CA MET A 231 6.23 -1.55 -2.99
C MET A 231 5.71 -2.07 -4.33
N TRP A 232 6.62 -2.46 -5.24
CA TRP A 232 6.24 -3.03 -6.53
C TRP A 232 5.51 -4.37 -6.38
N VAL A 233 6.05 -5.30 -5.58
CA VAL A 233 5.42 -6.60 -5.33
C VAL A 233 4.07 -6.40 -4.64
N HIS A 234 4.00 -5.48 -3.67
CA HIS A 234 2.74 -5.12 -3.03
C HIS A 234 1.67 -4.70 -4.05
N CYS A 235 1.98 -3.77 -4.95
CA CYS A 235 1.05 -3.36 -6.01
C CYS A 235 0.61 -4.55 -6.90
N ASN A 236 1.55 -5.41 -7.29
CA ASN A 236 1.25 -6.56 -8.13
C ASN A 236 0.30 -7.56 -7.44
N GLN A 237 0.46 -7.78 -6.13
CA GLN A 237 -0.44 -8.65 -5.37
C GLN A 237 -1.87 -8.10 -5.35
N LEU A 238 -2.03 -6.79 -5.21
CA LEU A 238 -3.34 -6.15 -5.25
C LEU A 238 -3.98 -6.24 -6.63
N SER A 239 -3.22 -5.97 -7.69
CA SER A 239 -3.73 -6.12 -9.06
C SER A 239 -4.13 -7.56 -9.37
N LEU A 240 -3.36 -8.54 -8.89
CA LEU A 240 -3.71 -9.95 -9.03
C LEU A 240 -5.00 -10.30 -8.29
N GLN A 241 -5.24 -9.73 -7.10
CA GLN A 241 -6.48 -9.94 -6.37
C GLN A 241 -7.69 -9.45 -7.16
N CYS A 242 -7.60 -8.27 -7.80
CA CYS A 242 -8.69 -7.74 -8.62
C CYS A 242 -9.04 -8.67 -9.80
N VAL A 243 -8.04 -9.26 -10.46
CA VAL A 243 -8.26 -10.19 -11.57
C VAL A 243 -8.94 -11.47 -11.08
N LYS A 244 -8.47 -12.03 -9.95
CA LYS A 244 -9.08 -13.23 -9.36
C LYS A 244 -10.54 -13.00 -8.96
N ASP A 245 -10.84 -11.86 -8.37
CA ASP A 245 -12.22 -11.55 -7.97
C ASP A 245 -13.14 -11.44 -9.19
N ASP A 246 -12.66 -10.86 -10.30
CA ASP A 246 -13.40 -10.79 -11.56
C ASP A 246 -13.70 -12.18 -12.13
N GLU A 247 -12.69 -13.07 -12.16
CA GLU A 247 -12.84 -14.46 -12.61
C GLU A 247 -13.90 -15.22 -11.78
N LEU A 248 -13.86 -15.10 -10.45
CA LEU A 248 -14.81 -15.79 -9.56
C LEU A 248 -16.26 -15.29 -9.76
N TYR A 249 -16.45 -13.99 -9.99
CA TYR A 249 -17.79 -13.46 -10.26
C TYR A 249 -18.27 -13.70 -11.70
N GLU A 250 -17.37 -13.93 -12.65
CA GLU A 250 -17.72 -14.44 -13.97
C GLU A 250 -18.32 -15.85 -13.88
N GLU A 251 -17.80 -16.73 -13.03
CA GLU A 251 -18.39 -18.06 -12.80
C GLU A 251 -19.86 -17.98 -12.30
N VAL A 252 -20.17 -16.98 -11.47
CA VAL A 252 -21.55 -16.73 -11.03
C VAL A 252 -22.43 -16.30 -12.21
N ARG A 253 -21.94 -15.41 -13.08
CA ARG A 253 -22.67 -14.95 -14.27
C ARG A 253 -22.96 -16.10 -15.22
N VAL A 254 -21.98 -16.95 -15.48
CA VAL A 254 -22.15 -18.17 -16.29
C VAL A 254 -23.19 -19.12 -15.65
N THR A 255 -23.20 -19.25 -14.32
CA THR A 255 -24.24 -20.06 -13.64
C THR A 255 -25.64 -19.47 -13.85
N LEU A 256 -25.78 -18.14 -13.75
CA LEU A 256 -27.04 -17.42 -13.94
C LEU A 256 -27.59 -17.54 -15.37
N GLU A 257 -26.73 -17.65 -16.38
CA GLU A 257 -27.15 -17.90 -17.76
C GLU A 257 -27.89 -19.24 -17.93
N GLY A 258 -27.63 -20.20 -17.04
CA GLY A 258 -28.33 -21.48 -16.98
C GLY A 258 -29.69 -21.44 -16.26
N CYS A 259 -30.07 -20.31 -15.68
CA CYS A 259 -31.34 -20.16 -14.96
C CYS A 259 -32.51 -20.07 -15.95
N SER A 260 -33.46 -21.02 -15.89
CA SER A 260 -34.67 -21.02 -16.73
C SER A 260 -35.92 -20.85 -15.86
N VAL A 261 -36.64 -19.76 -16.10
CA VAL A 261 -37.87 -19.45 -15.37
C VAL A 261 -38.96 -20.49 -15.68
N GLU A 262 -39.09 -20.90 -16.94
CA GLU A 262 -40.06 -21.91 -17.36
C GLU A 262 -39.78 -23.26 -16.71
N ALA A 263 -38.53 -23.73 -16.77
CA ALA A 263 -38.13 -24.99 -16.14
C ALA A 263 -38.33 -24.98 -14.62
N ASP A 264 -38.06 -23.85 -13.97
CA ASP A 264 -38.24 -23.71 -12.52
C ASP A 264 -39.73 -23.75 -12.12
N ILE A 265 -40.61 -23.09 -12.89
CA ILE A 265 -42.07 -23.13 -12.70
C ILE A 265 -42.60 -24.55 -12.94
N ASP A 266 -42.21 -25.18 -14.04
CA ASP A 266 -42.62 -26.55 -14.35
C ASP A 266 -42.15 -27.53 -13.27
N GLY A 267 -40.91 -27.37 -12.80
CA GLY A 267 -40.36 -28.15 -11.70
C GLY A 267 -41.16 -27.97 -10.40
N PHE A 268 -41.63 -26.75 -10.11
CA PHE A 268 -42.51 -26.50 -8.96
C PHE A 268 -43.87 -27.18 -9.12
N ILE A 269 -44.54 -27.00 -10.26
CA ILE A 269 -45.86 -27.60 -10.55
C ILE A 269 -45.77 -29.12 -10.41
N GLN A 270 -44.75 -29.75 -11.02
CA GLN A 270 -44.53 -31.19 -10.92
C GLN A 270 -44.32 -31.65 -9.47
N ALA A 271 -43.56 -30.90 -8.67
CA ALA A 271 -43.27 -31.25 -7.29
C ALA A 271 -44.43 -31.00 -6.31
N LYS A 272 -45.34 -30.06 -6.61
CA LYS A 272 -46.39 -29.58 -5.69
C LYS A 272 -47.81 -29.70 -6.20
N SER A 273 -48.04 -30.33 -7.36
CA SER A 273 -49.38 -30.55 -7.91
C SER A 273 -50.28 -31.31 -6.92
N THR A 274 -51.50 -30.82 -6.74
CA THR A 274 -52.52 -31.41 -5.84
C THR A 274 -53.64 -32.13 -6.59
N GLY A 275 -53.47 -32.35 -7.89
CA GLY A 275 -54.50 -32.89 -8.78
C GLY A 275 -54.92 -31.90 -9.86
N THR A 276 -55.38 -32.45 -10.98
CA THR A 276 -55.79 -31.69 -12.17
C THR A 276 -57.31 -31.55 -12.28
N GLU A 277 -58.05 -32.31 -11.48
CA GLU A 277 -59.52 -32.31 -11.52
C GLU A 277 -60.09 -31.35 -10.47
N PRO A 278 -61.00 -30.44 -10.87
CA PRO A 278 -61.70 -29.60 -9.91
C PRO A 278 -62.65 -30.43 -9.04
N PRO A 279 -63.01 -29.96 -7.83
CA PRO A 279 -64.02 -30.63 -7.02
C PRO A 279 -65.33 -30.84 -7.79
N ALA A 280 -65.84 -32.07 -7.76
CA ALA A 280 -67.08 -32.41 -8.48
C ALA A 280 -68.27 -31.58 -7.93
N PRO A 281 -69.22 -31.15 -8.80
CA PRO A 281 -70.43 -30.50 -8.37
C PRO A 281 -71.18 -31.36 -7.35
N VAL A 282 -71.65 -30.77 -6.24
CA VAL A 282 -72.42 -31.51 -5.23
C VAL A 282 -73.87 -31.65 -5.72
N PRO A 283 -74.33 -32.84 -6.13
CA PRO A 283 -75.71 -33.01 -6.55
C PRO A 283 -76.64 -32.90 -5.34
N TYR A 284 -77.82 -32.32 -5.54
CA TYR A 284 -78.90 -32.39 -4.55
C TYR A 284 -79.28 -33.88 -4.36
N GLN A 285 -79.21 -34.35 -3.11
CA GLN A 285 -79.73 -35.67 -2.74
C GLN A 285 -81.01 -35.47 -1.92
N ASN A 286 -82.13 -35.92 -2.46
CA ASN A 286 -83.39 -35.95 -1.73
C ASN A 286 -83.29 -37.01 -0.62
N TYR A 287 -83.65 -36.64 0.61
CA TYR A 287 -83.60 -37.53 1.79
C TYR A 287 -84.44 -38.81 1.62
N TYR A 288 -85.50 -38.78 0.80
CA TYR A 288 -86.41 -39.90 0.57
C TYR A 288 -86.05 -40.79 -0.63
N ASP A 289 -85.15 -40.35 -1.52
CA ASP A 289 -84.72 -41.11 -2.72
C ASP A 289 -83.44 -41.95 -2.46
N ARG A 290 -83.24 -42.48 -1.25
CA ARG A 290 -82.17 -43.49 -1.03
C ARG A 290 -82.55 -44.80 -1.71
N GLU A 291 -82.39 -44.86 -3.04
CA GLU A 291 -82.38 -46.13 -3.74
C GLU A 291 -81.21 -46.99 -3.23
N VAL A 292 -81.53 -48.22 -2.84
CA VAL A 292 -80.58 -49.25 -2.41
C VAL A 292 -79.94 -49.82 -3.68
N THR A 293 -78.74 -49.38 -4.03
CA THR A 293 -78.00 -50.00 -5.14
C THR A 293 -77.48 -51.38 -4.71
N PRO A 294 -77.76 -52.49 -5.44
CA PRO A 294 -77.20 -53.80 -5.10
C PRO A 294 -75.72 -53.84 -5.43
N ALA A 295 -74.93 -54.32 -4.48
CA ALA A 295 -73.53 -54.68 -4.71
C ALA A 295 -73.45 -55.82 -5.75
N SER A 296 -72.72 -55.58 -6.85
CA SER A 296 -72.16 -56.64 -7.70
C SER A 296 -70.65 -56.51 -7.65
N GLY A 297 -70.00 -57.49 -7.04
CA GLY A 297 -68.58 -57.45 -6.71
C GLY A 297 -67.66 -58.02 -7.78
N SER A 298 -66.39 -57.65 -7.68
CA SER A 298 -65.29 -58.62 -7.68
C SER A 298 -64.05 -58.04 -6.98
N PRO A 299 -63.16 -58.90 -6.44
CA PRO A 299 -62.38 -58.61 -5.24
C PRO A 299 -60.91 -58.28 -5.53
N GLY A 300 -60.30 -57.41 -4.73
CA GLY A 300 -58.84 -57.33 -4.60
C GLY A 300 -58.29 -55.93 -4.33
N VAL A 301 -57.49 -55.84 -3.27
CA VAL A 301 -56.65 -54.72 -2.82
C VAL A 301 -57.37 -53.63 -2.01
N GLN A 302 -57.15 -53.71 -0.70
CA GLN A 302 -57.51 -52.66 0.26
C GLN A 302 -56.73 -51.36 -0.01
N PRO A 303 -57.38 -50.19 0.08
CA PRO A 303 -56.70 -49.00 0.55
C PRO A 303 -56.76 -48.98 2.08
N SER A 304 -55.59 -49.07 2.69
CA SER A 304 -55.34 -48.67 4.08
C SER A 304 -55.71 -47.19 4.24
N CYS A 305 -56.97 -46.93 4.60
CA CYS A 305 -57.41 -45.61 5.06
C CYS A 305 -57.00 -45.49 6.53
N GLY A 306 -55.83 -44.89 6.75
CA GLY A 306 -55.33 -44.55 8.07
C GLY A 306 -56.32 -43.64 8.81
N MET A 307 -56.81 -44.14 9.94
CA MET A 307 -57.62 -43.50 10.98
C MET A 307 -57.59 -41.96 10.98
N ILE A 308 -58.74 -41.36 10.69
CA ILE A 308 -59.09 -40.02 11.20
C ILE A 308 -59.32 -40.17 12.71
N LYS A 309 -58.30 -39.83 13.51
CA LYS A 309 -58.47 -39.64 14.95
C LYS A 309 -59.40 -38.45 15.18
N ARG A 310 -60.64 -38.74 15.56
CA ARG A 310 -61.53 -37.81 16.27
C ARG A 310 -60.79 -37.28 17.50
N PHE A 311 -60.52 -35.98 17.52
CA PHE A 311 -60.34 -35.26 18.78
C PHE A 311 -61.61 -34.46 19.05
N SER A 312 -62.48 -35.03 19.87
CA SER A 312 -63.43 -34.26 20.68
C SER A 312 -63.03 -34.52 22.13
N GLY A 313 -62.40 -33.52 22.74
CA GLY A 313 -61.95 -33.56 24.12
C GLY A 313 -61.74 -32.15 24.64
N LEU A 314 -62.77 -31.67 25.34
CA LEU A 314 -62.68 -30.81 26.52
C LEU A 314 -62.07 -29.41 26.35
N LEU A 315 -62.97 -28.44 26.14
CA LEU A 315 -62.94 -27.21 26.92
C LEU A 315 -63.11 -27.56 28.41
N HIS A 316 -62.23 -27.08 29.28
CA HIS A 316 -62.53 -26.48 30.61
C HIS A 316 -61.22 -25.98 31.27
N GLY A 317 -61.16 -24.69 31.62
CA GLY A 317 -60.16 -24.14 32.55
C GLY A 317 -59.63 -22.73 32.21
N SER A 318 -60.43 -21.69 32.42
CA SER A 318 -59.95 -20.30 32.67
C SER A 318 -59.48 -20.16 34.13
N PRO A 319 -58.68 -19.13 34.58
CA PRO A 319 -58.90 -17.67 34.34
C PRO A 319 -57.57 -16.85 34.17
N LYS A 320 -57.48 -15.54 33.81
CA LYS A 320 -58.18 -14.31 34.23
C LYS A 320 -57.92 -13.13 33.23
N THR A 321 -59.00 -12.37 32.93
CA THR A 321 -59.18 -10.88 32.82
C THR A 321 -58.10 -10.01 32.14
N THR A 322 -58.37 -9.01 31.27
CA THR A 322 -59.52 -8.08 31.18
C THR A 322 -59.43 -7.23 29.89
N SER A 323 -60.59 -6.94 29.26
CA SER A 323 -61.00 -5.60 28.73
C SER A 323 -60.25 -5.03 27.50
N LEU A 324 -60.86 -4.52 26.43
CA LEU A 324 -62.24 -4.14 26.10
C LEU A 324 -62.32 -3.85 24.58
N ALA A 325 -63.54 -3.99 24.06
CA ALA A 325 -64.16 -3.24 22.97
C ALA A 325 -63.77 -3.51 21.50
N ALA A 326 -64.72 -4.18 20.87
CA ALA A 326 -64.95 -4.37 19.46
C ALA A 326 -65.43 -3.10 18.73
N SER A 327 -65.48 -3.22 17.40
CA SER A 327 -66.58 -2.89 16.47
C SER A 327 -66.03 -2.11 15.28
N ALA A 328 -66.41 -2.35 14.03
CA ALA A 328 -67.21 -3.37 13.36
C ALA A 328 -66.95 -3.17 11.85
N GLU A 329 -67.10 -4.24 11.06
CA GLU A 329 -67.81 -4.35 9.77
C GLU A 329 -67.87 -3.13 8.82
N THR A 330 -67.87 -3.21 7.49
CA THR A 330 -67.76 -4.21 6.42
C THR A 330 -67.81 -3.39 5.12
N LEU A 331 -67.41 -3.97 3.98
CA LEU A 331 -67.80 -3.69 2.59
C LEU A 331 -66.67 -3.17 1.67
N THR A 332 -66.28 -4.05 0.75
CA THR A 332 -65.71 -3.80 -0.57
C THR A 332 -66.79 -3.21 -1.52
N PRO A 333 -66.44 -2.44 -2.57
CA PRO A 333 -65.96 -3.01 -3.84
C PRO A 333 -64.81 -2.26 -4.56
N THR A 334 -64.12 -3.03 -5.41
CA THR A 334 -63.10 -2.79 -6.46
C THR A 334 -63.33 -1.57 -7.40
N PRO A 335 -62.37 -1.07 -8.23
CA PRO A 335 -61.36 -1.83 -9.00
C PRO A 335 -59.97 -1.19 -9.28
N GLU A 336 -59.06 -2.06 -9.76
CA GLU A 336 -57.95 -1.87 -10.72
C GLU A 336 -57.19 -0.52 -10.79
N HIS A 337 -55.88 -0.53 -10.53
CA HIS A 337 -54.84 -0.34 -11.56
C HIS A 337 -53.44 -0.62 -10.99
N ASN A 338 -52.67 -1.43 -11.71
CA ASN A 338 -51.22 -1.60 -11.50
C ASN A 338 -50.49 -0.30 -11.82
N GLU A 339 -49.50 0.09 -11.01
CA GLU A 339 -48.33 0.81 -11.52
C GLU A 339 -47.09 0.57 -10.66
N VAL A 340 -46.12 -0.11 -11.28
CA VAL A 340 -44.76 -0.34 -10.80
C VAL A 340 -43.99 0.96 -10.99
N VAL A 341 -43.61 1.62 -9.89
CA VAL A 341 -42.80 2.84 -9.92
C VAL A 341 -41.32 2.47 -10.00
N TYR A 342 -40.77 2.43 -11.22
CA TYR A 342 -39.32 2.57 -11.43
C TYR A 342 -38.98 4.06 -11.36
N SER A 343 -38.08 4.45 -10.46
CA SER A 343 -37.64 5.84 -10.31
C SER A 343 -36.91 6.32 -11.58
N THR A 344 -37.56 7.20 -12.34
CA THR A 344 -36.99 7.87 -13.51
C THR A 344 -36.10 9.03 -13.04
N ILE A 345 -34.82 9.02 -13.42
CA ILE A 345 -33.92 10.16 -13.18
C ILE A 345 -34.25 11.24 -14.22
N ALA A 346 -34.77 12.38 -13.77
CA ALA A 346 -35.07 13.52 -14.62
C ALA A 346 -33.78 14.27 -15.00
N VAL A 347 -33.42 14.26 -16.30
CA VAL A 347 -32.40 15.13 -16.87
C VAL A 347 -33.09 16.38 -17.42
N LYS A 348 -32.76 17.55 -16.90
CA LYS A 348 -33.22 18.84 -17.44
C LYS A 348 -32.44 19.17 -18.72
N GLU A 349 -33.14 19.27 -19.84
CA GLU A 349 -32.61 19.85 -21.09
C GLU A 349 -32.64 21.38 -21.04
N ALA A 350 -31.57 22.02 -21.53
CA ALA A 350 -31.55 23.41 -21.96
C ALA A 350 -30.85 23.49 -23.34
N PRO A 351 -31.25 24.43 -24.23
CA PRO A 351 -30.96 24.34 -25.67
C PRO A 351 -29.55 24.82 -26.07
N GLY A 352 -28.95 24.14 -27.06
CA GLY A 352 -27.65 24.46 -27.68
C GLY A 352 -27.65 25.69 -28.61
N PRO A 353 -26.52 26.11 -29.23
CA PRO A 353 -25.83 25.37 -30.33
C PRO A 353 -24.29 25.64 -30.43
N PRO A 354 -23.54 25.33 -31.52
CA PRO A 354 -23.50 24.16 -32.41
C PRO A 354 -22.12 23.42 -32.45
N THR A 355 -22.17 22.11 -32.74
CA THR A 355 -21.17 21.23 -33.41
C THR A 355 -19.65 21.48 -33.27
N LEU A 356 -18.95 20.54 -32.62
CA LEU A 356 -17.56 20.14 -32.91
C LEU A 356 -17.43 18.60 -32.82
N PRO A 357 -16.53 17.96 -33.59
CA PRO A 357 -16.59 16.53 -33.90
C PRO A 357 -16.13 15.65 -32.72
N ALA A 358 -16.62 14.41 -32.74
CA ALA A 358 -16.37 13.35 -31.77
C ALA A 358 -14.91 13.30 -31.30
N GLN A 359 -14.67 13.77 -30.08
CA GLN A 359 -13.38 13.67 -29.42
C GLN A 359 -13.31 12.33 -28.71
N GLY A 360 -12.67 11.36 -29.36
CA GLY A 360 -12.28 10.11 -28.73
C GLY A 360 -11.42 10.41 -27.51
N TYR A 361 -11.69 9.70 -26.41
CA TYR A 361 -10.86 9.76 -25.22
C TYR A 361 -9.42 9.35 -25.60
N ARG A 362 -8.48 10.30 -25.49
CA ARG A 362 -7.06 10.04 -25.66
C ARG A 362 -6.44 9.77 -24.29
N VAL A 363 -5.90 8.57 -24.12
CA VAL A 363 -5.08 8.20 -22.95
C VAL A 363 -3.80 9.05 -22.96
N LEU A 364 -3.46 9.62 -21.81
CA LEU A 364 -2.43 10.66 -21.68
C LEU A 364 -1.20 10.14 -20.92
N TYR A 365 -0.66 8.97 -21.30
CA TYR A 365 0.67 8.55 -20.83
C TYR A 365 1.39 7.72 -21.90
N ASP A 366 2.55 8.19 -22.34
CA ASP A 366 3.49 7.38 -23.12
C ASP A 366 4.27 6.47 -22.15
N TYR A 367 4.08 5.16 -22.24
CA TYR A 367 4.85 4.18 -21.49
C TYR A 367 6.03 3.66 -22.33
N THR A 368 7.24 4.05 -21.97
CA THR A 368 8.47 3.39 -22.44
C THR A 368 8.93 2.37 -21.40
N ALA A 369 8.86 1.08 -21.75
CA ALA A 369 9.44 0.01 -20.94
C ALA A 369 10.96 0.20 -20.82
N GLN A 370 11.46 0.46 -19.62
CA GLN A 370 12.89 0.54 -19.35
C GLN A 370 13.43 -0.87 -19.12
N LEU A 371 13.99 -1.48 -20.17
CA LEU A 371 14.87 -2.65 -20.04
C LEU A 371 16.25 -2.16 -19.63
N PHE A 372 16.64 -2.40 -18.38
CA PHE A 372 18.03 -2.24 -17.96
C PHE A 372 18.86 -3.44 -18.43
N PRO A 373 19.99 -3.24 -19.11
CA PRO A 373 20.93 -4.32 -19.38
C PRO A 373 21.58 -4.76 -18.07
N GLY A 374 21.37 -6.01 -17.68
CA GLY A 374 22.12 -6.64 -16.59
C GLY A 374 23.61 -6.79 -16.94
N PRO A 375 24.51 -6.89 -15.95
CA PRO A 375 25.93 -7.02 -16.19
C PRO A 375 26.23 -8.38 -16.84
N ALA A 376 27.00 -8.34 -17.93
CA ALA A 376 27.56 -9.53 -18.54
C ALA A 376 28.67 -10.10 -17.65
N THR A 377 28.51 -11.31 -17.10
CA THR A 377 29.63 -12.26 -16.90
C THR A 377 29.15 -13.68 -16.56
N SER A 378 29.78 -14.63 -17.26
CA SER A 378 29.97 -16.07 -17.01
C SER A 378 28.74 -17.00 -16.92
N ALA A 379 28.70 -17.91 -17.90
CA ALA A 379 27.79 -19.02 -18.03
C ALA A 379 27.83 -20.01 -16.85
N GLN A 380 26.65 -20.34 -16.31
CA GLN A 380 26.37 -21.66 -15.76
C GLN A 380 24.94 -22.07 -16.13
N ARG A 381 24.85 -23.28 -16.67
CA ARG A 381 23.70 -23.93 -17.28
C ARG A 381 22.68 -24.33 -16.20
N ILE A 382 21.46 -23.79 -16.24
CA ILE A 382 20.28 -24.38 -15.59
C ILE A 382 19.17 -24.50 -16.64
N GLN A 383 18.60 -25.70 -16.73
CA GLN A 383 17.58 -26.12 -17.70
C GLN A 383 16.23 -25.43 -17.48
N PRO A 384 15.36 -25.34 -18.52
CA PRO A 384 14.13 -24.54 -18.47
C PRO A 384 12.93 -25.36 -17.95
N LEU A 385 12.16 -24.79 -17.02
CA LEU A 385 10.74 -25.11 -16.89
C LEU A 385 9.93 -24.17 -17.80
N ARG A 386 9.23 -24.78 -18.77
CA ARG A 386 8.10 -24.21 -19.54
C ARG A 386 6.91 -23.95 -18.58
N ARG A 387 5.88 -23.14 -18.81
CA ARG A 387 5.31 -22.39 -19.96
C ARG A 387 4.22 -21.44 -19.40
N ASN A 388 3.95 -20.36 -20.13
CA ASN A 388 2.68 -19.63 -20.32
C ASN A 388 1.97 -18.95 -19.13
N GLN A 389 1.80 -17.63 -19.23
CA GLN A 389 0.51 -17.02 -19.61
C GLN A 389 0.70 -15.53 -19.92
N ASP A 390 0.33 -15.16 -21.14
CA ASP A 390 0.14 -13.78 -21.59
C ASP A 390 -1.09 -13.20 -20.90
N VAL A 391 -0.99 -12.00 -20.30
CA VAL A 391 -2.15 -11.26 -19.81
C VAL A 391 -2.07 -9.81 -20.25
N CYS A 392 -3.09 -9.44 -21.02
CA CYS A 392 -3.40 -8.11 -21.50
C CYS A 392 -3.64 -7.14 -20.33
N LEU A 393 -2.64 -6.33 -20.02
CA LEU A 393 -2.81 -5.09 -19.27
C LEU A 393 -3.42 -4.05 -20.21
N LEU A 394 -4.72 -3.73 -20.14
CA LEU A 394 -5.22 -2.47 -20.73
C LEU A 394 -6.61 -1.95 -20.31
N PRO A 395 -7.39 -2.57 -19.40
CA PRO A 395 -8.53 -1.83 -18.83
C PRO A 395 -8.74 -2.06 -17.33
N ILE A 396 -7.79 -1.71 -16.45
CA ILE A 396 -8.01 -1.79 -14.99
C ILE A 396 -7.88 -0.43 -14.28
N LEU A 397 -7.10 0.51 -14.85
CA LEU A 397 -6.93 1.85 -14.26
C LEU A 397 -8.22 2.71 -14.27
N ALA A 398 -9.25 2.33 -15.02
CA ALA A 398 -10.54 3.04 -15.03
C ALA A 398 -11.43 2.71 -13.81
N CYS A 399 -11.26 1.53 -13.18
CA CYS A 399 -12.09 1.12 -12.04
C CYS A 399 -11.60 1.67 -10.70
N GLU A 400 -10.29 1.86 -10.50
CA GLU A 400 -9.74 2.39 -9.25
C GLU A 400 -10.17 3.84 -8.97
N ALA A 401 -10.34 4.66 -10.02
CA ALA A 401 -10.78 6.06 -9.87
C ALA A 401 -12.25 6.19 -9.44
N ALA A 402 -13.11 5.22 -9.78
CA ALA A 402 -14.53 5.23 -9.40
C ALA A 402 -14.76 4.77 -7.95
N ALA A 403 -13.96 3.81 -7.46
CA ALA A 403 -14.08 3.29 -6.10
C ALA A 403 -13.55 4.28 -5.04
N GLN A 404 -12.51 5.07 -5.35
CA GLN A 404 -11.97 6.08 -4.43
C GLN A 404 -12.90 7.30 -4.27
N ALA A 405 -13.70 7.65 -5.28
CA ALA A 405 -14.62 8.79 -5.22
C ALA A 405 -15.85 8.56 -4.30
N GLN A 406 -16.20 7.31 -3.98
CA GLN A 406 -17.35 7.01 -3.10
C GLN A 406 -16.97 6.97 -1.61
N ASN A 407 -15.70 6.74 -1.27
CA ASN A 407 -15.28 6.56 0.12
C ASN A 407 -14.78 7.85 0.82
N GLU A 408 -14.55 8.94 0.09
CA GLU A 408 -14.09 10.21 0.67
C GLU A 408 -15.21 11.14 1.19
N THR A 409 -16.49 10.80 1.00
CA THR A 409 -17.61 11.64 1.49
C THR A 409 -18.06 11.35 2.93
N ALA A 410 -17.46 10.37 3.63
CA ALA A 410 -17.89 9.97 4.97
C ALA A 410 -16.86 10.20 6.10
N ALA A 411 -15.60 10.54 5.78
CA ALA A 411 -14.51 10.61 6.77
C ALA A 411 -14.01 12.03 7.08
N SER A 412 -14.85 13.06 6.95
CA SER A 412 -14.52 14.44 7.35
C SER A 412 -15.62 15.07 8.19
N LYS A 413 -15.85 14.51 9.37
CA LYS A 413 -16.45 15.14 10.56
C LYS A 413 -16.08 14.21 11.72
N TRP A 414 -15.64 14.78 12.84
CA TRP A 414 -15.10 14.10 14.04
C TRP A 414 -13.58 13.90 14.11
N ALA A 415 -12.84 14.99 14.31
CA ALA A 415 -11.72 15.01 15.26
C ALA A 415 -11.35 16.48 15.58
N HIS A 416 -10.93 16.71 16.82
CA HIS A 416 -10.46 17.97 17.44
C HIS A 416 -11.50 18.86 18.14
N ARG A 417 -11.80 18.50 19.40
CA ARG A 417 -11.96 19.45 20.51
C ARG A 417 -10.61 19.62 21.24
N PRO A 418 -10.13 20.84 21.52
CA PRO A 418 -9.21 21.10 22.62
C PRO A 418 -9.96 21.62 23.87
N ARG A 419 -9.38 21.35 25.04
CA ARG A 419 -9.85 21.79 26.37
C ARG A 419 -9.80 23.34 26.49
N HIS A 420 -10.85 23.93 27.06
CA HIS A 420 -10.90 25.34 27.49
C HIS A 420 -10.00 25.61 28.71
N PRO A 421 -9.62 26.88 28.94
CA PRO A 421 -10.35 27.65 29.95
C PRO A 421 -10.79 29.07 29.50
N HIS A 422 -11.69 29.64 30.30
CA HIS A 422 -12.51 30.85 30.14
C HIS A 422 -11.78 32.18 29.84
N ARG A 423 -12.32 33.00 28.91
CA ARG A 423 -12.95 34.33 29.16
C ARG A 423 -13.38 35.06 27.86
N LEU A 424 -14.66 35.42 27.84
CA LEU A 424 -15.32 36.68 27.40
C LEU A 424 -14.97 37.41 26.06
N LEU A 425 -16.08 37.70 25.34
CA LEU A 425 -16.44 38.88 24.53
C LEU A 425 -16.38 38.82 22.99
N ARG A 426 -17.60 38.72 22.43
CA ARG A 426 -18.27 39.57 21.41
C ARG A 426 -17.56 39.95 20.08
N THR A 427 -18.39 39.81 19.04
CA THR A 427 -18.65 40.68 17.86
C THR A 427 -17.98 40.43 16.50
N THR A 428 -18.89 40.27 15.52
CA THR A 428 -18.92 40.79 14.12
C THR A 428 -17.98 40.22 13.04
N GLY A 429 -18.58 39.47 12.09
CA GLY A 429 -18.90 40.00 10.76
C GLY A 429 -17.85 39.92 9.63
N ARG A 430 -18.31 39.32 8.51
CA ARG A 430 -18.02 39.61 7.09
C ARG A 430 -16.90 38.86 6.34
N THR A 431 -17.39 38.00 5.45
CA THR A 431 -17.18 37.93 3.98
C THR A 431 -15.78 37.74 3.39
N TRP A 432 -15.71 36.69 2.57
CA TRP A 432 -14.64 36.26 1.67
C TRP A 432 -14.51 37.17 0.44
N LEU A 433 -13.26 37.39 -0.01
CA LEU A 433 -12.91 37.69 -1.40
C LEU A 433 -11.44 37.26 -1.64
N CYS A 434 -11.29 36.23 -2.47
CA CYS A 434 -10.01 35.71 -2.95
C CYS A 434 -9.62 36.49 -4.21
N ASN A 435 -8.43 37.08 -4.24
CA ASN A 435 -7.90 37.79 -5.40
C ASN A 435 -6.47 37.29 -5.68
N CYS A 436 -6.32 36.33 -6.59
CA CYS A 436 -5.02 35.90 -7.10
C CYS A 436 -4.72 36.67 -8.40
N ALA A 437 -3.89 37.70 -8.29
CA ALA A 437 -3.33 38.42 -9.42
C ALA A 437 -1.99 37.80 -9.85
N ARG A 438 -1.84 37.68 -11.17
CA ARG A 438 -0.68 37.22 -11.95
C ARG A 438 0.62 37.96 -11.59
N ARG A 439 1.76 37.26 -11.77
CA ARG A 439 2.99 37.85 -12.35
C ARG A 439 3.95 36.76 -12.84
N SER A 440 4.22 36.76 -14.15
CA SER A 440 5.51 36.36 -14.74
C SER A 440 6.35 37.61 -14.99
N PRO A 441 7.67 37.44 -15.18
CA PRO A 441 8.27 37.91 -16.44
C PRO A 441 9.28 36.92 -17.05
N ALA A 442 9.62 37.20 -18.30
CA ALA A 442 10.23 36.32 -19.30
C ALA A 442 11.68 36.72 -19.70
N ARG A 443 12.22 35.91 -20.63
CA ARG A 443 13.40 36.02 -21.54
C ARG A 443 14.67 35.31 -21.05
N GLY A 444 15.38 34.50 -21.84
CA GLY A 444 15.23 34.05 -23.24
C GLY A 444 16.61 33.67 -23.81
N GLN A 445 16.70 32.64 -24.66
CA GLN A 445 17.65 32.51 -25.78
C GLN A 445 17.33 31.24 -26.60
N ARG A 446 17.41 31.38 -27.93
CA ARG A 446 17.27 30.34 -28.97
C ARG A 446 18.65 29.75 -29.28
N GLU A 447 18.70 28.47 -29.66
CA GLU A 447 19.60 27.97 -30.70
C GLU A 447 19.05 26.68 -31.36
N GLU A 448 19.47 26.47 -32.61
CA GLU A 448 18.89 25.63 -33.68
C GLU A 448 19.17 24.11 -33.58
N GLY A 449 18.46 23.33 -34.40
CA GLY A 449 18.33 21.87 -34.30
C GLY A 449 19.27 20.99 -35.13
N ALA A 450 19.06 19.67 -35.01
CA ALA A 450 19.60 18.57 -35.81
C ALA A 450 18.81 17.25 -35.50
N PRO A 451 18.90 16.17 -36.31
CA PRO A 451 17.77 15.35 -36.77
C PRO A 451 17.42 14.12 -35.91
N ALA A 452 16.20 13.61 -36.11
CA ALA A 452 15.71 12.35 -35.55
C ALA A 452 16.37 11.12 -36.24
N PRO A 453 16.77 10.07 -35.49
CA PRO A 453 17.29 8.82 -36.06
C PRO A 453 16.16 7.81 -36.37
N PRO A 454 16.44 6.76 -37.18
CA PRO A 454 15.44 6.09 -38.00
C PRO A 454 14.53 5.13 -37.23
N GLN A 455 13.26 5.07 -37.62
CA GLN A 455 12.32 4.04 -37.21
C GLN A 455 12.75 2.71 -37.83
N ALA A 456 13.19 1.76 -36.99
CA ALA A 456 13.34 0.37 -37.40
C ALA A 456 11.94 -0.27 -37.44
N VAL A 457 11.47 -0.62 -38.64
CA VAL A 457 10.27 -1.41 -38.85
C VAL A 457 10.62 -2.87 -38.57
N LEU A 458 10.12 -3.43 -37.45
CA LEU A 458 10.11 -4.87 -37.26
C LEU A 458 8.82 -5.42 -37.83
N VAL A 459 8.93 -6.10 -38.98
CA VAL A 459 7.86 -6.93 -39.54
C VAL A 459 7.78 -8.19 -38.68
N VAL A 460 6.70 -8.32 -37.91
CA VAL A 460 6.37 -9.59 -37.24
C VAL A 460 5.34 -10.31 -38.09
N TYR A 461 5.74 -11.48 -38.57
CA TYR A 461 4.94 -12.41 -39.34
C TYR A 461 3.87 -13.02 -38.43
N VAL A 462 2.59 -12.78 -38.72
CA VAL A 462 1.46 -13.46 -38.08
C VAL A 462 1.02 -14.59 -39.01
N PRO A 463 1.05 -15.87 -38.57
CA PRO A 463 0.36 -16.92 -39.31
C PRO A 463 -1.16 -16.72 -39.17
N ASP A 464 -1.83 -16.68 -40.32
CA ASP A 464 -3.29 -16.65 -40.48
C ASP A 464 -3.97 -17.91 -39.90
N GLU A 465 -5.29 -17.77 -39.65
CA GLU A 465 -6.30 -18.75 -39.16
C GLU A 465 -6.61 -18.65 -37.64
N GLN A 466 -7.82 -18.34 -37.16
CA GLN A 466 -9.15 -18.23 -37.76
C GLN A 466 -10.05 -17.23 -36.98
N ARG A 467 -11.00 -16.68 -37.73
CA ARG A 467 -12.02 -15.68 -37.39
C ARG A 467 -13.22 -16.24 -36.60
N PHE A 468 -14.06 -15.29 -36.15
CA PHE A 468 -15.48 -15.30 -35.72
C PHE A 468 -15.68 -15.19 -34.20
N SER A 469 -16.54 -14.32 -33.65
CA SER A 469 -17.51 -13.39 -34.24
C SER A 469 -17.83 -12.27 -33.23
N ALA A 470 -17.78 -11.02 -33.67
CA ALA A 470 -18.34 -9.88 -32.96
C ALA A 470 -19.76 -9.60 -33.49
N LEU A 471 -20.77 -9.89 -32.67
CA LEU A 471 -22.17 -9.51 -32.80
C LEU A 471 -22.62 -9.33 -31.33
N ALA A 472 -23.16 -8.22 -30.84
CA ALA A 472 -24.08 -7.30 -31.47
C ALA A 472 -24.07 -5.95 -30.74
N ALA A 473 -24.01 -4.84 -31.49
CA ALA A 473 -24.66 -3.60 -31.07
C ALA A 473 -24.84 -2.67 -32.28
N ARG A 474 -26.11 -2.36 -32.56
CA ARG A 474 -26.64 -1.24 -33.36
C ARG A 474 -26.55 -1.37 -34.89
N ARG A 475 -27.71 -1.59 -35.51
CA ARG A 475 -28.37 -0.61 -36.40
C ARG A 475 -29.75 -1.11 -36.86
N VAL A 476 -30.80 -0.51 -36.33
CA VAL A 476 -32.08 -0.32 -37.04
C VAL A 476 -32.59 1.08 -36.74
N THR A 477 -32.48 1.99 -37.71
CA THR A 477 -33.62 2.73 -38.29
C THR A 477 -33.16 3.86 -39.22
N ASN A 478 -33.64 3.78 -40.47
CA ASN A 478 -34.03 4.85 -41.42
C ASN A 478 -32.97 5.82 -41.97
N LYS A 479 -32.96 6.23 -43.25
CA LYS A 479 -33.97 6.22 -44.33
C LYS A 479 -33.31 6.57 -45.69
N SER A 480 -34.07 6.41 -46.79
CA SER A 480 -33.88 6.95 -48.16
C SER A 480 -33.00 6.09 -49.08
N PHE A 481 -33.42 5.57 -50.25
CA PHE A 481 -34.46 5.91 -51.22
C PHE A 481 -35.18 4.64 -51.71
#